data_AF-A0A6J4RQP0-F1
#
_entry.id   AF-A0A6J4RQP0-F1
#
_cell.length_a   1.000
_cell.length_b   1.000
_cell.length_c   1.000
_cell.angle_alpha   90.00
_cell.angle_beta   90.00
_cell.angle_gamma   90.00
#
_symmetry.space_group_name_H-M   'P 1'
#
loop_
_entity.id
_entity.type
_entity.pdbx_description
1 polymer ?
#
loop_
_entity_poly.entity_id
_entity_poly.type
_entity_poly.pdbx_seq_one_letter_code
_entity_poly.pdbx_strand_id
1 'polypeptide(L)'
;MALTSDEHVTEIDGVRVSVMGATGPVHATWTLLVDGQEQDSLKAAGDFRLRGALPDGSEVSAEVHQSLVGPTEVIIFRAGEEIHRSEGFVA
;
A
#
# COMPACT_ATOMS: atom_id res chain seq x y z
N MET A 1 -13.99 -18.86 -6.32
CA MET A 1 -13.32 -17.60 -6.62
C MET A 1 -12.41 -17.32 -5.44
N ALA A 2 -11.10 -17.42 -5.63
CA ALA A 2 -10.14 -17.15 -4.57
C ALA A 2 -10.02 -15.63 -4.45
N LEU A 3 -10.31 -15.05 -3.27
CA LEU A 3 -9.82 -13.71 -2.96
C LEU A 3 -8.30 -13.84 -2.89
N THR A 4 -7.61 -13.17 -3.79
CA THR A 4 -6.18 -12.95 -3.66
C THR A 4 -6.01 -11.65 -2.89
N SER A 5 -5.33 -11.74 -1.75
CA SER A 5 -4.93 -10.61 -0.93
C SER A 5 -3.42 -10.53 -0.95
N ASP A 6 -2.90 -9.36 -1.24
CA ASP A 6 -1.47 -9.05 -1.13
C ASP A 6 -1.25 -8.13 0.07
N GLU A 7 -0.18 -8.38 0.81
CA GLU A 7 0.22 -7.57 1.96
C GLU A 7 1.70 -7.23 1.83
N HIS A 8 1.97 -5.95 1.61
CA HIS A 8 3.32 -5.41 1.62
C HIS A 8 3.57 -4.77 2.98
N VAL A 9 4.58 -5.26 3.70
CA VAL A 9 4.90 -4.79 5.06
C VAL A 9 6.31 -4.23 5.09
N THR A 10 6.46 -3.06 5.68
CA THR A 10 7.75 -2.47 6.03
C THR A 10 7.72 -1.95 7.47
N GLU A 11 8.89 -1.83 8.08
CA GLU A 11 9.05 -1.24 9.41
C GLU A 11 9.84 0.07 9.28
N ILE A 12 9.32 1.14 9.87
CA ILE A 12 9.92 2.48 9.86
C ILE A 12 10.07 2.91 11.32
N ASP A 13 11.30 3.04 11.81
CA ASP A 13 11.56 3.46 13.20
C ASP A 13 10.79 2.65 14.27
N GLY A 14 10.57 1.35 14.03
CA GLY A 14 9.81 0.46 14.92
C GLY A 14 8.29 0.54 14.75
N VAL A 15 7.79 1.36 13.82
CA VAL A 15 6.37 1.45 13.45
C VAL A 15 6.14 0.56 12.23
N ARG A 16 5.14 -0.33 12.31
CA ARG A 16 4.80 -1.23 11.22
C ARG A 16 3.90 -0.49 10.23
N VAL A 17 4.36 -0.33 9.00
CA VAL A 17 3.55 0.20 7.90
C VAL A 17 3.23 -0.93 6.95
N SER A 18 1.95 -1.18 6.72
CA SER A 18 1.50 -2.18 5.75
C SER A 18 0.55 -1.60 4.72
N VAL A 19 0.72 -2.05 3.48
CA VAL A 19 -0.14 -1.75 2.35
C VAL A 19 -0.80 -3.06 1.94
N MET A 20 -2.10 -3.14 2.16
CA MET A 20 -2.88 -4.33 1.86
C MET A 20 -3.71 -4.11 0.59
N GLY A 21 -3.51 -4.96 -0.41
CA GLY A 21 -4.31 -5.02 -1.62
C GLY A 21 -5.28 -6.20 -1.57
N ALA A 22 -6.59 -5.94 -1.59
CA ALA A 22 -7.61 -6.97 -1.69
C ALA A 22 -8.27 -6.92 -3.07
N THR A 23 -8.04 -7.96 -3.89
CA THR A 23 -8.59 -8.02 -5.25
C THR A 23 -10.06 -8.43 -5.21
N GLY A 24 -10.94 -7.54 -5.66
CA GLY A 24 -12.35 -7.84 -5.90
C GLY A 24 -12.64 -8.20 -7.37
N PRO A 25 -13.84 -8.70 -7.68
CA PRO A 25 -14.22 -9.12 -9.04
C PRO A 25 -14.28 -7.99 -10.08
N VAL A 26 -14.21 -6.73 -9.66
CA VAL A 26 -14.29 -5.54 -10.54
C VAL A 26 -13.18 -4.52 -10.25
N HIS A 27 -12.77 -4.36 -8.99
CA HIS A 27 -11.70 -3.46 -8.59
C HIS A 27 -10.95 -4.03 -7.38
N ALA A 28 -9.67 -3.69 -7.26
CA ALA A 28 -8.89 -3.90 -6.05
C ALA A 28 -9.17 -2.79 -5.03
N THR A 29 -9.22 -3.15 -3.75
CA THR A 29 -9.24 -2.21 -2.63
C THR A 29 -7.86 -2.22 -2.02
N TRP A 30 -7.27 -1.04 -1.87
CA TRP A 30 -5.95 -0.85 -1.29
C TRP A 30 -6.07 -0.05 -0.01
N THR A 31 -5.42 -0.54 1.04
CA THR A 31 -5.53 0.04 2.39
C THR A 31 -4.14 0.24 2.97
N LEU A 32 -3.87 1.45 3.45
CA LEU A 32 -2.66 1.80 4.17
C LEU A 32 -2.93 1.66 5.67
N LEU A 33 -2.16 0.81 6.31
CA LEU A 33 -2.21 0.58 7.74
C LEU A 33 -0.90 1.05 8.39
N VAL A 34 -1.02 1.74 9.51
CA VAL A 34 0.11 2.14 10.36
C VAL A 34 -0.15 1.56 11.75
N ASP A 35 0.74 0.71 12.22
CA ASP A 35 0.59 -0.13 13.42
C ASP A 35 -0.76 -0.90 13.44
N GLY A 36 -1.19 -1.37 12.27
CA GLY A 36 -2.46 -2.07 12.10
C GLY A 36 -3.71 -1.19 12.14
N GLN A 37 -3.56 0.14 12.25
CA GLN A 37 -4.66 1.09 12.12
C GLN A 37 -4.76 1.60 10.69
N GLU A 38 -5.93 1.44 10.09
CA GLU A 38 -6.25 2.01 8.78
C GLU A 38 -6.12 3.53 8.82
N GLN A 39 -5.21 4.05 7.99
CA GLN A 39 -5.03 5.49 7.78
C GLN A 39 -5.81 5.97 6.56
N ASP A 40 -5.81 5.16 5.50
CA ASP A 40 -6.47 5.47 4.23
C ASP A 40 -6.81 4.19 3.46
N SER A 41 -7.86 4.28 2.65
CA SER A 41 -8.39 3.15 1.90
C SER A 41 -9.01 3.63 0.60
N LEU A 42 -8.53 3.08 -0.51
CA LEU A 42 -8.94 3.47 -1.85
C LEU A 42 -9.27 2.26 -2.71
N LYS A 43 -10.44 2.31 -3.34
CA LYS A 43 -10.84 1.36 -4.37
C LYS A 43 -10.48 1.92 -5.75
N ALA A 44 -9.33 1.52 -6.25
CA ALA A 44 -8.77 2.04 -7.50
C ALA A 44 -8.03 0.94 -8.28
N ALA A 45 -7.78 1.22 -9.56
CA ALA A 45 -6.92 0.43 -10.44
C ALA A 45 -6.01 1.40 -11.21
N GLY A 46 -4.79 0.97 -11.53
CA GLY A 46 -3.77 1.84 -12.11
C GLY A 46 -2.90 2.51 -11.05
N ASP A 47 -2.59 3.78 -11.27
CA ASP A 47 -1.65 4.55 -10.44
C ASP A 47 -2.40 5.42 -9.44
N PHE A 48 -2.12 5.22 -8.16
CA PHE A 48 -2.72 6.03 -7.11
C PHE A 48 -1.83 6.07 -5.87
N ARG A 49 -2.15 6.98 -4.95
CA ARG A 49 -1.39 7.20 -3.73
C ARG A 49 -2.30 7.18 -2.52
N LEU A 50 -1.97 6.35 -1.56
CA LEU A 50 -2.55 6.32 -0.22
C LEU A 50 -1.74 7.22 0.71
N ARG A 51 -2.39 7.88 1.67
CA ARG A 51 -1.72 8.81 2.59
C ARG A 51 -2.05 8.47 4.04
N GLY A 52 -1.10 8.71 4.92
CA GLY A 52 -1.28 8.50 6.35
C GLY A 52 -0.30 9.33 7.16
N ALA A 53 -0.36 9.16 8.47
CA ALA A 53 0.62 9.72 9.39
C ALA A 53 1.19 8.63 10.28
N LEU A 54 2.48 8.72 10.57
CA LEU A 54 3.12 7.93 11.61
C LEU A 54 2.74 8.47 13.01
N PRO A 55 2.92 7.69 14.08
CA PRO A 55 2.66 8.13 15.46
C PRO A 55 3.45 9.37 15.90
N ASP A 56 4.60 9.64 15.27
CA ASP A 56 5.42 10.84 15.49
C ASP A 56 4.88 12.08 14.76
N GLY A 57 3.80 11.94 13.97
CA GLY A 57 3.19 12.99 13.15
C GLY A 57 3.83 13.16 11.77
N SER A 58 4.85 12.38 11.43
CA SER A 58 5.47 12.40 10.11
C SER A 58 4.50 11.90 9.05
N GLU A 59 4.48 12.54 7.89
CA GLU A 59 3.70 12.08 6.74
C GLU A 59 4.27 10.76 6.20
N VAL A 60 3.40 9.79 5.98
CA VAL A 60 3.70 8.56 5.26
C VAL A 60 2.76 8.43 4.08
N SER A 61 3.24 7.92 2.97
CA SER A 61 2.38 7.66 1.82
C SER A 61 2.86 6.46 1.04
N ALA A 62 1.93 5.71 0.47
CA ALA A 62 2.21 4.59 -0.40
C ALA A 62 1.73 4.91 -1.81
N GLU A 63 2.64 4.91 -2.78
CA GLU A 63 2.29 4.93 -4.19
C GLU A 63 2.15 3.49 -4.68
N VAL A 64 1.00 3.19 -5.25
CA VAL A 64 0.69 1.88 -5.80
C VAL A 64 0.56 2.03 -7.30
N HIS A 65 1.38 1.27 -8.03
CA HIS A 65 1.37 1.17 -9.48
C HIS A 65 0.82 -0.20 -9.86
N GLN A 66 -0.49 -0.27 -10.10
CA GLN A 66 -1.16 -1.50 -10.48
C GLN A 66 -1.26 -1.60 -12.02
N SER A 67 -0.35 -2.37 -12.62
CA SER A 67 -0.42 -2.71 -14.04
C SER A 67 -1.62 -3.61 -14.37
N LEU A 68 -2.28 -3.36 -15.50
CA LEU A 68 -3.38 -4.21 -16.01
C LEU A 68 -2.89 -5.62 -16.37
N VAL A 69 -1.62 -5.72 -16.79
CA VAL A 69 -0.92 -6.95 -17.14
C VAL A 69 0.51 -6.79 -16.62
N GLY A 70 0.82 -7.37 -15.46
CA GLY A 70 2.15 -7.29 -14.85
C GLY A 70 2.11 -7.28 -13.32
N PRO A 71 3.29 -7.22 -12.67
CA PRO A 71 3.36 -7.06 -11.23
C PRO A 71 2.83 -5.70 -10.81
N THR A 72 2.31 -5.63 -9.59
CA THR A 72 2.03 -4.38 -8.89
C THR A 72 3.29 -3.94 -8.15
N GLU A 73 3.62 -2.67 -8.29
CA GLU A 73 4.68 -2.03 -7.54
C GLU A 73 4.06 -1.17 -6.43
N VAL A 74 4.64 -1.26 -5.23
CA VAL A 74 4.28 -0.45 -4.08
C VAL A 74 5.53 0.25 -3.59
N ILE A 75 5.49 1.58 -3.57
CA ILE A 75 6.58 2.43 -3.11
C ILE A 75 6.09 3.20 -1.88
N ILE A 76 6.78 3.06 -0.77
CA ILE A 76 6.45 3.73 0.48
C ILE A 76 7.41 4.90 0.66
N PHE A 77 6.84 6.06 0.97
CA PHE A 77 7.54 7.31 1.22
C PHE A 77 7.30 7.78 2.65
N ARG A 78 8.34 8.33 3.27
CA ARG A 78 8.24 9.08 4.54
C ARG A 78 8.68 10.52 4.28
N ALA A 79 7.84 11.49 4.59
CA ALA A 79 8.12 12.91 4.38
C ALA A 79 8.63 13.23 2.95
N GLY A 80 8.17 12.47 1.94
CA GLY A 80 8.59 12.58 0.54
C GLY A 80 9.85 11.82 0.14
N GLU A 81 10.52 11.14 1.06
CA GLU A 81 11.69 10.28 0.80
C GLU A 81 11.25 8.82 0.60
N GLU A 82 11.70 8.18 -0.48
CA GLU A 82 11.49 6.75 -0.72
C GLU A 82 12.27 5.94 0.31
N ILE A 83 11.55 5.16 1.11
CA ILE A 83 12.13 4.33 2.18
C ILE A 83 12.03 2.85 1.87
N HIS A 84 11.06 2.46 1.03
CA HIS A 84 10.85 1.07 0.65
C HIS A 84 10.18 1.00 -0.71
N ARG A 85 10.61 0.01 -1.50
CA ARG A 85 10.01 -0.35 -2.77
C ARG A 85 9.86 -1.86 -2.81
N SER A 86 8.67 -2.31 -3.16
CA SER A 86 8.37 -3.72 -3.33
C SER A 86 7.58 -3.94 -4.60
N GLU A 87 7.91 -5.02 -5.30
CA GLU A 87 7.19 -5.50 -6.48
C GLU A 87 6.55 -6.85 -6.13
N GLY A 88 5.27 -7.04 -6.46
CA GLY A 88 4.52 -8.25 -6.17
C GLY A 88 3.49 -8.57 -7.26
N PHE A 89 3.04 -9.82 -7.36
CA PHE A 89 1.98 -10.17 -8.31
C PHE A 89 0.63 -10.10 -7.62
N VAL A 90 -0.22 -9.15 -8.03
CA VAL A 90 -1.67 -9.26 -7.84
C VAL A 90 -2.15 -10.32 -8.84
N ALA A 91 -2.14 -11.60 -8.43
CA ALA A 91 -2.71 -12.71 -9.19
C ALA A 91 -4.21 -12.88 -8.92
#